data_AF-A0A931BAH9-F1
#
_entry.id   AF-A0A931BAH9-F1
#
_cell.length_a   1.000
_cell.length_b   1.000
_cell.length_c   1.000
_cell.angle_alpha   90.00
_cell.angle_beta   90.00
_cell.angle_gamma   90.00
#
_symmetry.space_group_name_H-M   'P 1'
#
loop_
_entity.id
_entity.type
_entity.pdbx_description
1 polymer ?
#
loop_
_entity_poly.entity_id
_entity_poly.type
_entity_poly.pdbx_seq_one_letter_code
_entity_poly.pdbx_strand_id
1 'polypeptide(L)'
;MTRTMYDSVDVASLPAGAPLYAGYLDGSYANVPQLRAAFPHAVIVEIVVSSQNDGGHVLDVEQYDAAPQEAPGWVQRRRAAGVDPSVYCNSSTWPSVRSAFQAQGVAEPHYWIAQYDGDPAIPAGAVAKQYNDLGGYDISSVADYWPGIDPQEPDVPLTEADAQLVARTLLATTIPNQFRKDAQGHPANTPVNAFFTFGDHHYDELTSQLTGLAGQVSELTKQVAALSAAVAKLSTPAQTAPTA
;
A
#
# COMPACT_ATOMS: atom_id res chain seq x y z
N MET A 1 6.26 -3.06 -8.97
CA MET A 1 7.22 -3.70 -9.90
C MET A 1 8.04 -4.70 -9.07
N THR A 2 8.92 -5.47 -9.71
CA THR A 2 9.83 -6.40 -9.04
C THR A 2 11.22 -6.21 -9.63
N ARG A 3 12.23 -6.21 -8.78
CA ARG A 3 13.65 -6.08 -9.16
C ARG A 3 14.28 -7.47 -9.22
N THR A 4 15.31 -7.60 -10.05
CA THR A 4 16.10 -8.84 -10.13
C THR A 4 17.34 -8.70 -9.25
N MET A 5 17.63 -9.75 -8.49
CA MET A 5 18.86 -9.90 -7.72
C MET A 5 19.54 -11.21 -8.10
N TYR A 6 20.87 -11.19 -8.21
CA TYR A 6 21.68 -12.38 -8.45
C TYR A 6 22.60 -12.65 -7.26
N ASP A 7 22.85 -13.92 -6.97
CA ASP A 7 23.80 -14.33 -5.95
C ASP A 7 24.58 -15.58 -6.40
N SER A 8 25.82 -15.67 -5.96
CA SER A 8 26.71 -16.78 -6.26
C SER A 8 27.89 -16.80 -5.28
N VAL A 9 28.44 -17.98 -5.06
CA VAL A 9 29.75 -18.15 -4.41
C VAL A 9 30.92 -17.73 -5.31
N ASP A 10 30.73 -17.75 -6.65
CA ASP A 10 31.71 -17.30 -7.64
C ASP A 10 31.28 -15.97 -8.27
N VAL A 11 31.93 -14.87 -7.88
CA VAL A 11 31.59 -13.53 -8.39
C VAL A 11 31.74 -13.41 -9.91
N ALA A 12 32.62 -14.21 -10.53
CA ALA A 12 32.86 -14.14 -11.97
C ALA A 12 31.72 -14.74 -12.81
N SER A 13 30.82 -15.54 -12.21
CA SER A 13 29.67 -16.13 -12.90
C SER A 13 28.49 -15.15 -13.04
N LEU A 14 28.49 -14.08 -12.26
CA LEU A 14 27.35 -13.17 -12.12
C LEU A 14 27.18 -12.28 -13.37
N PRO A 15 25.97 -12.21 -13.95
CA PRO A 15 25.69 -11.27 -15.03
C PRO A 15 25.84 -9.82 -14.58
N ALA A 16 26.33 -8.93 -15.45
CA ALA A 16 26.39 -7.49 -15.16
C ALA A 16 25.03 -6.79 -15.33
N GLY A 17 24.87 -5.64 -14.67
CA GLY A 17 23.75 -4.71 -14.90
C GLY A 17 22.50 -4.95 -14.05
N ALA A 18 22.54 -5.86 -13.08
CA ALA A 18 21.47 -6.00 -12.10
C ALA A 18 21.53 -4.86 -11.07
N PRO A 19 20.37 -4.40 -10.56
CA PRO A 19 20.34 -3.37 -9.52
C PRO A 19 20.77 -3.91 -8.14
N LEU A 20 20.67 -5.22 -7.91
CA LEU A 20 21.05 -5.89 -6.66
C LEU A 20 21.90 -7.12 -6.93
N TYR A 21 22.88 -7.35 -6.05
CA TYR A 21 23.60 -8.61 -5.92
C TYR A 21 23.63 -9.02 -4.46
N ALA A 22 23.55 -10.30 -4.15
CA ALA A 22 23.79 -10.80 -2.81
C ALA A 22 25.09 -11.61 -2.74
N GLY A 23 25.71 -11.63 -1.57
CA GLY A 23 26.87 -12.47 -1.31
C GLY A 23 27.25 -12.53 0.14
N TYR A 24 28.22 -13.40 0.42
CA TYR A 24 28.52 -13.86 1.76
C TYR A 24 29.54 -12.93 2.43
N LEU A 25 29.19 -12.43 3.61
CA LEU A 25 30.05 -11.62 4.46
C LEU A 25 31.00 -12.51 5.27
N ASP A 26 30.58 -13.74 5.60
CA ASP A 26 31.36 -14.74 6.32
C ASP A 26 31.25 -16.14 5.68
N GLY A 27 31.73 -17.17 6.38
CA GLY A 27 31.79 -18.53 5.88
C GLY A 27 32.93 -18.78 4.86
N SER A 28 32.97 -19.99 4.33
CA SER A 28 34.00 -20.42 3.38
C SER A 28 33.91 -19.72 2.01
N TYR A 29 32.75 -19.12 1.72
CA TYR A 29 32.45 -18.43 0.46
C TYR A 29 32.38 -16.91 0.60
N ALA A 30 32.94 -16.34 1.68
CA ALA A 30 32.93 -14.90 1.92
C ALA A 30 33.50 -14.12 0.71
N ASN A 31 32.65 -13.33 0.05
CA ASN A 31 32.96 -12.70 -1.24
C ASN A 31 32.43 -11.26 -1.37
N VAL A 32 31.82 -10.68 -0.34
CA VAL A 32 31.32 -9.29 -0.34
C VAL A 32 32.34 -8.25 -0.85
N PRO A 33 33.63 -8.28 -0.45
CA PRO A 33 34.62 -7.34 -0.99
C PRO A 33 34.80 -7.44 -2.51
N GLN A 34 34.72 -8.65 -3.06
CA GLN A 34 34.85 -8.90 -4.50
C GLN A 34 33.61 -8.41 -5.25
N LEU A 35 32.41 -8.64 -4.69
CA LEU A 35 31.15 -8.11 -5.23
C LEU A 35 31.16 -6.59 -5.31
N ARG A 36 31.55 -5.90 -4.22
CA ARG A 36 31.63 -4.43 -4.19
C ARG A 36 32.60 -3.88 -5.23
N ALA A 37 33.69 -4.60 -5.53
CA ALA A 37 34.64 -4.22 -6.56
C ALA A 37 34.11 -4.47 -7.98
N ALA A 38 33.42 -5.59 -8.21
CA ALA A 38 32.88 -5.96 -9.52
C ALA A 38 31.62 -5.14 -9.90
N PHE A 39 30.77 -4.82 -8.92
CA PHE A 39 29.47 -4.18 -9.12
C PHE A 39 29.30 -2.92 -8.25
N PRO A 40 30.16 -1.89 -8.40
CA PRO A 40 30.13 -0.70 -7.53
C PRO A 40 28.88 0.18 -7.70
N HIS A 41 28.06 -0.09 -8.72
CA HIS A 41 26.82 0.62 -9.01
C HIS A 41 25.59 -0.03 -8.35
N ALA A 42 25.71 -1.26 -7.87
CA ALA A 42 24.59 -2.05 -7.39
C ALA A 42 24.52 -2.04 -5.86
N VAL A 43 23.33 -2.33 -5.33
CA VAL A 43 23.15 -2.62 -3.90
C VAL A 43 23.69 -4.02 -3.62
N ILE A 44 24.57 -4.14 -2.63
CA ILE A 44 25.14 -5.43 -2.20
C ILE A 44 24.44 -5.90 -0.93
N VAL A 45 23.64 -6.96 -1.06
CA VAL A 45 22.94 -7.64 0.04
C VAL A 45 23.91 -8.61 0.71
N GLU A 46 24.44 -8.20 1.85
CA GLU A 46 25.33 -9.02 2.67
C GLU A 46 24.59 -10.14 3.44
N ILE A 47 24.97 -11.38 3.16
CA ILE A 47 24.48 -12.60 3.80
C ILE A 47 25.48 -13.04 4.87
N VAL A 48 25.00 -13.47 6.03
CA VAL A 48 25.80 -14.18 7.03
C VAL A 48 25.26 -15.60 7.17
N VAL A 49 26.16 -16.58 7.23
CA VAL A 49 25.82 -18.01 7.41
C VAL A 49 25.87 -18.42 8.88
N SER A 50 26.63 -17.68 9.70
CA SER A 50 26.71 -17.94 11.13
C SER A 50 25.78 -17.04 11.92
N SER A 51 24.87 -17.65 12.68
CA SER A 51 24.05 -16.94 13.66
C SER A 51 24.87 -16.26 14.78
N GLN A 52 26.18 -16.47 14.87
CA GLN A 52 27.07 -15.80 15.83
C GLN A 52 27.68 -14.50 15.28
N ASN A 53 27.64 -14.29 13.96
CA ASN A 53 28.13 -13.07 13.34
C ASN A 53 27.12 -11.93 13.54
N ASP A 54 27.58 -10.80 14.09
CA ASP A 54 26.75 -9.61 14.32
C ASP A 54 26.85 -8.59 13.16
N GLY A 55 27.01 -9.09 11.94
CA GLY A 55 27.06 -8.32 10.71
C GLY A 55 25.91 -8.66 9.75
N GLY A 56 26.03 -8.17 8.52
CA GLY A 56 25.14 -8.50 7.41
C GLY A 56 23.72 -7.95 7.54
N HIS A 57 22.95 -8.22 6.50
CA HIS A 57 21.54 -7.87 6.41
C HIS A 57 20.63 -9.11 6.45
N VAL A 58 21.11 -10.24 5.92
CA VAL A 58 20.37 -11.49 5.82
C VAL A 58 21.09 -12.57 6.60
N LEU A 59 20.39 -13.30 7.46
CA LEU A 59 20.88 -14.57 8.01
C LEU A 59 20.41 -15.72 7.11
N ASP A 60 21.35 -16.55 6.70
CA ASP A 60 21.09 -17.79 5.99
C ASP A 60 20.69 -18.91 6.98
N VAL A 61 19.46 -19.40 6.85
CA VAL A 61 18.91 -20.49 7.65
C VAL A 61 18.69 -21.70 6.75
N GLU A 62 19.74 -22.50 6.62
CA GLU A 62 19.75 -23.71 5.83
C GLU A 62 20.60 -24.83 6.44
N GLN A 63 20.64 -25.98 5.75
CA GLN A 63 21.43 -27.10 6.22
C GLN A 63 22.92 -26.73 6.21
N TYR A 64 23.59 -26.93 7.35
CA TYR A 64 25.00 -26.62 7.62
C TYR A 64 25.31 -25.16 8.03
N ASP A 65 24.34 -24.27 7.93
CA ASP A 65 24.45 -22.87 8.37
C ASP A 65 23.65 -22.66 9.66
N ALA A 66 22.91 -21.56 9.80
CA ALA A 66 22.12 -21.31 11.00
C ALA A 66 20.90 -22.22 11.09
N ALA A 67 20.59 -22.69 12.30
CA ALA A 67 19.36 -23.43 12.55
C ALA A 67 18.16 -22.48 12.74
N PRO A 68 16.91 -22.92 12.46
CA PRO A 68 15.71 -22.11 12.67
C PRO A 68 15.59 -21.50 14.07
N GLN A 69 16.04 -22.23 15.10
CA GLN A 69 15.97 -21.80 16.50
C GLN A 69 16.96 -20.66 16.84
N GLU A 70 17.98 -20.46 16.02
CA GLU A 70 19.01 -19.43 16.24
C GLU A 70 18.63 -18.08 15.62
N ALA A 71 17.78 -18.10 14.58
CA ALA A 71 17.37 -16.90 13.85
C ALA A 71 16.75 -15.80 14.74
N PRO A 72 15.85 -16.11 15.71
CA PRO A 72 15.28 -15.06 16.57
C PRO A 72 16.32 -14.29 17.37
N GLY A 73 17.32 -15.00 17.93
CA GLY A 73 18.39 -14.39 18.71
C GLY A 73 19.28 -13.48 17.87
N TRP A 74 19.62 -13.92 16.65
CA TRP A 74 20.38 -13.08 15.71
C TRP A 74 19.60 -11.83 15.30
N VAL A 75 18.32 -11.97 14.93
CA VAL A 75 17.45 -10.85 14.56
C VAL A 75 17.34 -9.82 15.69
N GLN A 76 17.18 -10.27 16.94
CA GLN A 76 17.15 -9.37 18.10
C GLN A 76 18.45 -8.57 18.23
N ARG A 77 19.61 -9.20 18.05
CA ARG A 77 20.90 -8.49 18.11
C ARG A 77 21.05 -7.47 16.99
N ARG A 78 20.69 -7.82 15.75
CA ARG A 78 20.71 -6.87 14.62
C ARG A 78 19.80 -5.67 14.83
N ARG A 79 18.58 -5.91 15.35
CA ARG A 79 17.65 -4.83 15.73
C ARG A 79 18.18 -3.96 16.85
N ALA A 80 18.84 -4.54 17.86
CA ALA A 80 19.51 -3.77 18.91
C ALA A 80 20.67 -2.92 18.37
N ALA A 81 21.29 -3.35 17.26
CA ALA A 81 22.29 -2.57 16.52
C ALA A 81 21.67 -1.52 15.56
N GLY A 82 20.35 -1.36 15.54
CA GLY A 82 19.66 -0.38 14.70
C GLY A 82 19.42 -0.82 13.26
N VAL A 83 19.55 -2.11 12.96
CA VAL A 83 19.33 -2.68 11.62
C VAL A 83 17.95 -3.33 11.56
N ASP A 84 17.30 -3.30 10.38
CA ASP A 84 16.09 -4.07 10.10
C ASP A 84 16.46 -5.34 9.32
N PRO A 85 16.74 -6.47 10.00
CA PRO A 85 17.33 -7.65 9.38
C PRO A 85 16.28 -8.49 8.63
N SER A 86 16.78 -9.33 7.72
CA SER A 86 16.01 -10.35 7.00
C SER A 86 16.52 -11.76 7.28
N VAL A 87 15.70 -12.77 7.02
CA VAL A 87 16.10 -14.18 7.07
C VAL A 87 15.87 -14.83 5.71
N TYR A 88 16.89 -15.53 5.20
CA TYR A 88 16.75 -16.43 4.07
C TYR A 88 16.49 -17.85 4.56
N CYS A 89 15.58 -18.56 3.90
CA CYS A 89 15.40 -19.99 4.05
C CYS A 89 14.58 -20.56 2.89
N ASN A 90 14.68 -21.85 2.62
CA ASN A 90 13.79 -22.50 1.66
C ASN A 90 12.33 -22.58 2.17
N SER A 91 11.38 -22.70 1.22
CA SER A 91 9.94 -22.67 1.49
C SER A 91 9.45 -23.77 2.44
N SER A 92 10.09 -24.94 2.46
CA SER A 92 9.75 -26.03 3.37
C SER A 92 10.28 -25.83 4.79
N THR A 93 11.36 -25.04 4.94
CA THR A 93 11.95 -24.67 6.25
C THR A 93 11.24 -23.46 6.86
N TRP A 94 10.66 -22.59 6.05
CA TRP A 94 10.03 -21.34 6.49
C TRP A 94 9.03 -21.50 7.65
N PRO A 95 8.08 -22.48 7.65
CA PRO A 95 7.18 -22.68 8.79
C PRO A 95 7.90 -22.94 10.12
N SER A 96 9.03 -23.66 10.10
CA SER A 96 9.84 -23.94 11.28
C SER A 96 10.56 -22.69 11.79
N VAL A 97 11.05 -21.84 10.89
CA VAL A 97 11.63 -20.53 11.25
C VAL A 97 10.59 -19.66 11.93
N ARG A 98 9.41 -19.50 11.32
CA ARG A 98 8.31 -18.71 11.89
C ARG A 98 7.89 -19.24 13.26
N SER A 99 7.80 -20.56 13.41
CA SER A 99 7.51 -21.20 14.69
C SER A 99 8.56 -20.90 15.76
N ALA A 100 9.85 -20.83 15.40
CA ALA A 100 10.91 -20.45 16.32
C ALA A 100 10.77 -18.99 16.81
N PHE A 101 10.43 -18.05 15.93
CA PHE A 101 10.14 -16.66 16.32
C PHE A 101 8.96 -16.58 17.29
N GLN A 102 7.87 -17.28 16.98
CA GLN A 102 6.67 -17.33 17.83
C GLN A 102 6.97 -17.94 19.20
N ALA A 103 7.70 -19.06 19.23
CA ALA A 103 8.06 -19.76 20.47
C ALA A 103 8.94 -18.90 21.40
N GLN A 104 9.76 -18.00 20.84
CA GLN A 104 10.62 -17.11 21.59
C GLN A 104 9.99 -15.72 21.84
N GLY A 105 8.77 -15.47 21.36
CA GLY A 105 8.09 -14.19 21.51
C GLY A 105 8.79 -13.03 20.79
N VAL A 106 9.52 -13.33 19.71
CA VAL A 106 10.25 -12.33 18.91
C VAL A 106 9.42 -12.01 17.68
N ALA A 107 9.26 -10.72 17.36
CA ALA A 107 8.61 -10.30 16.12
C ALA A 107 9.38 -10.86 14.91
N GLU A 108 8.65 -11.40 13.94
CA GLU A 108 9.25 -11.96 12.73
C GLU A 108 10.02 -10.88 11.93
N PRO A 109 11.11 -11.22 11.22
CA PRO A 109 11.84 -10.34 10.31
C PRO A 109 11.18 -10.31 8.92
N HIS A 110 11.79 -9.62 7.97
CA HIS A 110 11.47 -9.82 6.56
C HIS A 110 12.06 -11.14 6.07
N TYR A 111 11.44 -11.75 5.05
CA TYR A 111 11.86 -13.05 4.52
C TYR A 111 12.28 -12.98 3.06
N TRP A 112 13.36 -13.69 2.75
CA TRP A 112 13.78 -14.04 1.40
C TRP A 112 13.64 -15.56 1.25
N ILE A 113 12.70 -16.02 0.42
CA ILE A 113 12.32 -17.44 0.39
C ILE A 113 12.88 -18.15 -0.84
N ALA A 114 13.61 -19.25 -0.64
CA ALA A 114 14.03 -20.11 -1.73
C ALA A 114 12.92 -21.08 -2.13
N GLN A 115 12.56 -21.07 -3.42
CA GLN A 115 11.60 -21.99 -4.02
C GLN A 115 11.87 -22.08 -5.52
N TYR A 116 12.67 -23.06 -5.92
CA TYR A 116 13.13 -23.28 -7.30
C TYR A 116 12.03 -23.86 -8.22
N ASP A 117 10.98 -23.10 -8.46
CA ASP A 117 9.84 -23.47 -9.31
C ASP A 117 9.81 -22.73 -10.66
N GLY A 118 10.78 -21.85 -10.91
CA GLY A 118 10.84 -21.02 -12.12
C GLY A 118 9.84 -19.86 -12.14
N ASP A 119 9.05 -19.66 -11.09
CA ASP A 119 8.05 -18.59 -10.98
C ASP A 119 8.63 -17.41 -10.18
N PRO A 120 8.79 -16.21 -10.76
CA PRO A 120 9.28 -15.04 -10.04
C PRO A 120 8.27 -14.43 -9.06
N ALA A 121 7.04 -14.94 -8.94
CA ALA A 121 6.05 -14.40 -8.01
C ALA A 121 6.50 -14.57 -6.54
N ILE A 122 6.68 -13.45 -5.84
CA ILE A 122 7.07 -13.42 -4.42
C ILE A 122 5.90 -13.93 -3.57
N PRO A 123 6.11 -14.93 -2.69
CA PRO A 123 5.04 -15.47 -1.85
C PRO A 123 4.59 -14.43 -0.83
N ALA A 124 3.30 -14.45 -0.49
CA ALA A 124 2.74 -13.52 0.49
C ALA A 124 3.46 -13.64 1.84
N GLY A 125 3.93 -12.51 2.37
CA GLY A 125 4.70 -12.44 3.61
C GLY A 125 6.23 -12.47 3.44
N ALA A 126 6.73 -12.59 2.20
CA ALA A 126 8.14 -12.41 1.88
C ALA A 126 8.38 -11.09 1.12
N VAL A 127 9.60 -10.59 1.17
CA VAL A 127 10.06 -9.41 0.41
C VAL A 127 10.92 -9.80 -0.79
N ALA A 128 11.41 -11.03 -0.83
CA ALA A 128 12.15 -11.60 -1.95
C ALA A 128 11.89 -13.10 -2.09
N LYS A 129 12.09 -13.63 -3.30
CA LYS A 129 12.05 -15.07 -3.60
C LYS A 129 13.22 -15.44 -4.50
N GLN A 130 14.02 -16.44 -4.11
CA GLN A 130 14.97 -17.09 -5.00
C GLN A 130 14.22 -18.21 -5.75
N TYR A 131 14.09 -18.10 -7.07
CA TYR A 131 13.19 -18.96 -7.85
C TYR A 131 13.87 -19.80 -8.92
N ASN A 132 15.16 -19.60 -9.16
CA ASN A 132 15.92 -20.35 -10.16
C ASN A 132 17.39 -20.49 -9.75
N ASP A 133 17.94 -21.70 -9.87
CA ASP A 133 19.35 -22.03 -9.71
C ASP A 133 19.88 -22.48 -11.08
N LEU A 134 20.84 -21.72 -11.62
CA LEU A 134 21.44 -21.98 -12.94
C LEU A 134 22.78 -22.72 -12.85
N GLY A 135 23.17 -23.19 -11.67
CA GLY A 135 24.41 -23.92 -11.38
C GLY A 135 25.67 -23.05 -11.29
N GLY A 136 25.62 -21.82 -11.82
CA GLY A 136 26.67 -20.81 -11.67
C GLY A 136 26.27 -19.64 -10.77
N TYR A 137 24.98 -19.30 -10.77
CA TYR A 137 24.39 -18.24 -9.95
C TYR A 137 22.88 -18.49 -9.82
N ASP A 138 22.29 -17.90 -8.80
CA ASP A 138 20.87 -17.97 -8.52
C ASP A 138 20.17 -16.68 -8.91
N ILE A 139 18.87 -16.77 -9.20
CA ILE A 139 18.03 -15.64 -9.55
C ILE A 139 16.93 -15.46 -8.51
N SER A 140 16.88 -14.24 -7.97
CA SER A 140 15.84 -13.80 -7.07
C SER A 140 14.99 -12.67 -7.65
N SER A 141 13.69 -12.72 -7.38
CA SER A 141 12.79 -11.58 -7.51
C SER A 141 12.70 -10.87 -6.16
N VAL A 142 12.76 -9.54 -6.19
CA VAL A 142 12.75 -8.68 -5.01
C VAL A 142 11.62 -7.67 -5.16
N ALA A 143 10.90 -7.38 -4.07
CA ALA A 143 9.92 -6.31 -4.04
C ALA A 143 10.56 -4.96 -4.45
N ASP A 144 9.74 -4.00 -4.86
CA ASP A 144 10.23 -2.65 -5.21
C ASP A 144 11.05 -2.00 -4.09
N TYR A 145 10.70 -2.33 -2.84
CA TYR A 145 11.38 -1.86 -1.65
C TYR A 145 11.63 -3.03 -0.69
N TRP A 146 12.85 -3.12 -0.18
CA TRP A 146 13.32 -4.09 0.80
C TRP A 146 13.82 -3.32 2.05
N PRO A 147 13.04 -3.32 3.14
CA PRO A 147 13.43 -2.63 4.37
C PRO A 147 14.76 -3.16 4.93
N GLY A 148 15.64 -2.25 5.38
CA GLY A 148 16.97 -2.58 5.91
C GLY A 148 18.05 -2.84 4.85
N ILE A 149 17.67 -2.97 3.57
CA ILE A 149 18.58 -3.08 2.42
C ILE A 149 18.57 -1.79 1.62
N ASP A 150 17.38 -1.38 1.20
CA ASP A 150 17.23 -0.15 0.44
C ASP A 150 17.41 1.04 1.37
N PRO A 151 18.07 2.11 0.90
CA PRO A 151 18.11 3.35 1.66
C PRO A 151 16.66 3.75 1.95
N GLN A 152 16.36 3.99 3.22
CA GLN A 152 15.19 4.78 3.55
C GLN A 152 15.34 6.08 2.76
N GLU A 153 14.37 6.40 1.89
CA GLU A 153 14.26 7.78 1.47
C GLU A 153 14.25 8.60 2.75
N PRO A 154 15.10 9.64 2.86
CA PRO A 154 15.07 10.46 4.04
C PRO A 154 13.61 10.85 4.26
N ASP A 155 13.15 10.67 5.49
CA ASP A 155 11.85 11.13 5.92
C ASP A 155 11.95 12.66 5.89
N VAL A 156 11.89 13.23 4.68
CA VAL A 156 11.91 14.67 4.46
C VAL A 156 10.59 15.10 5.09
N PRO A 157 10.63 15.78 6.25
CA PRO A 157 9.38 16.17 6.87
C PRO A 157 8.63 17.01 5.86
N LEU A 158 7.44 16.54 5.46
CA LEU A 158 6.55 17.28 4.58
C LEU A 158 6.39 18.67 5.19
N THR A 159 7.01 19.66 4.57
CA THR A 159 6.95 21.01 5.09
C THR A 159 5.55 21.55 4.80
N GLU A 160 5.14 22.56 5.57
CA GLU A 160 3.94 23.34 5.26
C GLU A 160 3.98 23.86 3.80
N ALA A 161 5.16 24.19 3.28
CA ALA A 161 5.33 24.62 1.89
C ALA A 161 5.06 23.49 0.88
N ASP A 162 5.49 22.26 1.17
CA ASP A 162 5.22 21.09 0.33
C ASP A 162 3.74 20.72 0.34
N ALA A 163 3.11 20.72 1.53
CA ALA A 163 1.68 20.52 1.67
C ALA A 163 0.88 21.58 0.89
N GLN A 164 1.28 22.85 0.96
CA GLN A 164 0.68 23.93 0.19
C GLN A 164 0.91 23.81 -1.31
N LEU A 165 2.04 23.27 -1.75
CA LEU A 165 2.31 23.03 -3.17
C LEU A 165 1.42 21.90 -3.69
N VAL A 166 1.34 20.78 -2.97
CA VAL A 166 0.46 19.65 -3.31
C VAL A 166 -1.00 20.10 -3.35
N ALA A 167 -1.45 20.82 -2.32
CA ALA A 167 -2.81 21.35 -2.27
C ALA A 167 -3.11 22.29 -3.45
N ARG A 168 -2.19 23.21 -3.78
CA ARG A 168 -2.35 24.11 -4.95
C ARG A 168 -2.44 23.32 -6.26
N THR A 169 -1.57 22.34 -6.45
CA THR A 169 -1.55 21.50 -7.66
C THR A 169 -2.84 20.69 -7.79
N LEU A 170 -3.30 20.05 -6.71
CA LEU A 170 -4.56 19.29 -6.71
C LEU A 170 -5.77 20.20 -6.97
N LEU A 171 -5.84 21.35 -6.31
CA LEU A 171 -6.95 22.29 -6.47
C LEU A 171 -7.00 22.92 -7.87
N ALA A 172 -5.86 23.05 -8.56
CA ALA A 172 -5.77 23.52 -9.94
C ALA A 172 -6.01 22.42 -10.98
N THR A 173 -5.91 21.15 -10.60
CA THR A 173 -6.16 20.01 -11.51
C THR A 173 -7.60 20.05 -11.98
N THR A 174 -7.84 19.76 -13.26
CA THR A 174 -9.18 19.76 -13.84
C THR A 174 -9.79 18.36 -13.82
N ILE A 175 -11.04 18.26 -13.38
CA ILE A 175 -11.83 17.03 -13.42
C ILE A 175 -13.08 17.20 -14.32
N PRO A 176 -13.60 16.12 -14.93
CA PRO A 176 -14.86 16.19 -15.66
C PRO A 176 -16.01 16.55 -14.71
N ASN A 177 -16.65 17.68 -14.94
CA ASN A 177 -17.78 18.12 -14.12
C ASN A 177 -19.10 17.71 -14.78
N GLN A 178 -19.81 16.74 -14.21
CA GLN A 178 -21.07 16.25 -14.78
C GLN A 178 -22.22 17.26 -14.68
N PHE A 179 -22.11 18.26 -13.80
CA PHE A 179 -23.11 19.31 -13.62
C PHE A 179 -22.92 20.49 -14.58
N ARG A 180 -21.76 20.58 -15.24
CA ARG A 180 -21.46 21.65 -16.19
C ARG A 180 -21.16 21.06 -17.55
N LYS A 181 -21.88 21.50 -18.57
CA LYS A 181 -21.66 21.06 -19.96
C LYS A 181 -20.89 22.12 -20.75
N ASP A 182 -20.04 21.68 -21.67
CA ASP A 182 -19.41 22.54 -22.67
C ASP A 182 -20.42 22.95 -23.76
N ALA A 183 -19.97 23.73 -24.73
CA ALA A 183 -20.82 24.19 -25.84
C ALA A 183 -21.33 23.03 -26.73
N GLN A 184 -20.74 21.84 -26.60
CA GLN A 184 -21.07 20.62 -27.32
C GLN A 184 -21.96 19.67 -26.49
N GLY A 185 -22.27 20.03 -25.24
CA GLY A 185 -23.12 19.25 -24.35
C GLY A 185 -22.40 18.17 -23.53
N HIS A 186 -21.07 18.08 -23.59
CA HIS A 186 -20.27 17.13 -22.82
C HIS A 186 -19.89 17.69 -21.44
N PRO A 187 -19.61 16.85 -20.43
CA PRO A 187 -19.08 17.31 -19.15
C PRO A 187 -17.84 18.19 -19.33
N ALA A 188 -17.89 19.42 -18.82
CA ALA A 188 -16.81 20.38 -18.93
C ALA A 188 -15.71 20.06 -17.90
N ASN A 189 -14.45 20.05 -18.35
CA ASN A 189 -13.32 19.95 -17.44
C ASN A 189 -13.22 21.21 -16.57
N THR A 190 -13.37 21.05 -15.26
CA THR A 190 -13.42 22.14 -14.28
C THR A 190 -12.31 21.94 -13.27
N PRO A 191 -11.52 22.96 -12.93
CA PRO A 191 -10.57 22.90 -11.81
C PRO A 191 -11.26 22.43 -10.52
N VAL A 192 -10.60 21.58 -9.74
CA VAL A 192 -11.15 20.98 -8.53
C VAL A 192 -11.64 22.04 -7.53
N ASN A 193 -10.91 23.16 -7.37
CA ASN A 193 -11.39 24.26 -6.52
C ASN A 193 -12.73 24.84 -6.98
N ALA A 194 -12.87 25.09 -8.28
CA ALA A 194 -14.10 25.57 -8.86
C ALA A 194 -15.21 24.52 -8.78
N PHE A 195 -14.90 23.23 -8.90
CA PHE A 195 -15.86 22.16 -8.72
C PHE A 195 -16.49 22.18 -7.32
N PHE A 196 -15.68 22.34 -6.26
CA PHE A 196 -16.21 22.44 -4.89
C PHE A 196 -17.06 23.69 -4.68
N THR A 197 -16.59 24.86 -5.15
CA THR A 197 -17.38 26.10 -5.06
C THR A 197 -18.71 25.99 -5.80
N PHE A 198 -18.73 25.38 -6.99
CA PHE A 198 -19.96 25.19 -7.76
C PHE A 198 -20.88 24.12 -7.15
N GLY A 199 -20.32 23.02 -6.64
CA GLY A 199 -21.07 21.97 -5.97
C GLY A 199 -21.86 22.53 -4.79
N ASP A 200 -21.19 23.23 -3.89
CA ASP A 200 -21.81 23.81 -2.69
C ASP A 200 -22.92 24.81 -3.05
N HIS A 201 -22.65 25.76 -3.95
CA HIS A 201 -23.66 26.71 -4.39
C HIS A 201 -24.86 26.05 -5.08
N HIS A 202 -24.63 24.99 -5.86
CA HIS A 202 -25.70 24.25 -6.53
C HIS A 202 -26.60 23.52 -5.52
N TYR A 203 -26.00 22.90 -4.49
CA TYR A 203 -26.76 22.24 -3.42
C TYR A 203 -27.54 23.24 -2.56
N ASP A 204 -26.98 24.41 -2.28
CA ASP A 204 -27.67 25.49 -1.57
C ASP A 204 -28.89 25.99 -2.36
N GLU A 205 -28.74 26.19 -3.67
CA GLU A 205 -29.83 26.63 -4.54
C GLU A 205 -30.95 25.57 -4.64
N LEU A 206 -30.59 24.29 -4.85
CA LEU A 206 -31.54 23.18 -4.84
C LEU A 206 -32.28 23.07 -3.51
N THR A 207 -31.59 23.25 -2.39
CA THR A 207 -32.19 23.22 -1.05
C THR A 207 -33.19 24.37 -0.87
N SER A 208 -32.84 25.57 -1.35
CA SER A 208 -33.74 26.73 -1.33
C SER A 208 -35.00 26.50 -2.18
N GLN A 209 -34.85 25.98 -3.40
CA GLN A 209 -35.97 25.65 -4.29
C GLN A 209 -36.88 24.58 -3.69
N LEU A 210 -36.30 23.52 -3.11
CA LEU A 210 -37.05 22.45 -2.46
C LEU A 210 -37.84 22.96 -1.25
N THR A 211 -37.24 23.85 -0.46
CA THR A 211 -37.89 24.50 0.69
C THR A 211 -39.06 25.36 0.23
N GLY A 212 -38.89 26.13 -0.85
CA GLY A 212 -39.96 26.92 -1.46
C GLY A 212 -41.12 26.05 -1.94
N LEU A 213 -40.82 24.95 -2.64
CA LEU A 213 -41.83 24.00 -3.11
C LEU A 213 -42.59 23.34 -1.96
N ALA A 214 -41.89 22.93 -0.89
CA ALA A 214 -42.51 22.39 0.31
C ALA A 214 -43.49 23.38 0.95
N GLY A 215 -43.14 24.68 0.97
CA GLY A 215 -44.03 25.75 1.41
C GLY A 215 -45.30 25.87 0.56
N GLN A 216 -45.17 25.82 -0.76
CA GLN A 216 -46.31 25.84 -1.69
C GLN A 216 -47.24 24.64 -1.50
N VAL A 217 -46.68 23.43 -1.33
CA VAL A 217 -47.45 22.20 -1.06
C VAL A 217 -48.21 22.32 0.28
N SER A 218 -47.57 22.88 1.31
CA SER A 218 -48.23 23.11 2.61
C SER A 218 -49.42 24.06 2.46
N GLU A 219 -49.27 25.15 1.71
CA GLU A 219 -50.34 26.12 1.51
C GLU A 219 -51.50 25.55 0.68
N LEU A 220 -51.18 24.82 -0.40
CA LEU A 220 -52.19 24.10 -1.18
C LEU A 220 -52.96 23.09 -0.32
N THR A 221 -52.26 22.38 0.58
CA THR A 221 -52.90 21.43 1.51
C THR A 221 -53.92 22.13 2.41
N LYS A 222 -53.60 23.31 2.94
CA LYS A 222 -54.56 24.11 3.74
C LYS A 222 -55.78 24.54 2.91
N GLN A 223 -55.56 24.96 1.66
CA GLN A 223 -56.64 25.36 0.77
C GLN A 223 -57.58 24.20 0.44
N VAL A 224 -57.04 23.01 0.17
CA VAL A 224 -57.84 21.78 -0.06
C VAL A 224 -58.64 21.40 1.18
N ALA A 225 -58.05 21.51 2.38
CA ALA A 225 -58.75 21.24 3.63
C ALA A 225 -59.90 22.23 3.87
N ALA A 226 -59.67 23.52 3.62
CA ALA A 226 -60.70 24.55 3.73
C ALA A 226 -61.85 24.33 2.73
N LEU A 227 -61.53 23.98 1.49
CA LEU A 227 -62.53 23.67 0.46
C LEU A 227 -63.35 22.44 0.84
N SER A 228 -62.70 21.36 1.30
CA SER A 228 -63.37 20.15 1.78
C SER A 228 -64.36 20.45 2.91
N ALA A 229 -63.96 21.30 3.87
CA ALA A 229 -64.84 21.72 4.96
C ALA A 229 -66.03 22.57 4.46
N ALA A 230 -65.83 23.43 3.46
CA ALA A 230 -66.91 24.21 2.85
C ALA A 230 -67.91 23.31 2.11
N VAL A 231 -67.42 22.33 1.35
CA VAL A 231 -68.27 21.35 0.66
C VAL A 231 -69.11 20.55 1.67
N ALA A 232 -68.51 20.07 2.75
CA ALA A 232 -69.24 19.32 3.79
C ALA A 232 -70.40 20.14 4.40
N LYS A 233 -70.21 21.45 4.61
CA LYS A 233 -71.28 22.34 5.08
C LYS A 233 -72.43 22.46 4.07
N LEU A 234 -72.11 22.52 2.78
CA LEU A 234 -73.12 22.59 1.72
C LEU A 234 -73.88 21.26 1.53
N SER A 235 -73.26 20.13 1.85
CA SER A 235 -73.87 18.80 1.73
C SER A 235 -74.73 18.38 2.93
N THR A 236 -74.84 19.22 3.97
CA THR A 236 -75.69 18.89 5.14
C THR A 236 -77.16 19.13 4.77
N PRO A 237 -78.04 18.11 4.75
CA PRO A 237 -79.44 18.28 4.39
C PRO A 237 -80.11 19.25 5.37
N ALA A 238 -80.91 20.19 4.86
CA ALA A 238 -81.72 21.06 5.70
C ALA A 238 -82.59 20.19 6.61
N GLN A 239 -82.37 20.28 7.93
CA GLN A 239 -83.27 19.68 8.92
C GLN A 239 -84.68 20.20 8.64
N THR A 240 -85.55 19.32 8.16
CA THR A 240 -86.97 19.61 7.97
C THR A 240 -87.53 20.05 9.32
N ALA A 241 -88.03 21.28 9.37
CA ALA A 241 -88.66 21.84 10.55
C ALA A 241 -89.80 20.92 11.04
N PRO A 242 -89.96 20.71 12.34
CA PRO A 242 -91.04 19.88 12.86
C PRO A 242 -92.38 20.57 12.57
N THR A 243 -93.23 19.90 11.80
CA THR A 243 -94.63 20.27 11.63
C THR A 243 -95.37 20.11 12.96
N ALA A 244 -95.87 21.22 13.49
CA ALA A 244 -96.86 21.25 14.56
C ALA A 244 -98.28 21.28 13.96
#